data_AF-A0A523SGF4-F1
#
_entry.id   AF-A0A523SGF4-F1
#
_cell.length_a   1.000
_cell.length_b   1.000
_cell.length_c   1.000
_cell.angle_alpha   90.00
_cell.angle_beta   90.00
_cell.angle_gamma   90.00
#
_symmetry.space_group_name_H-M   'P 1'
#
loop_
_entity.id
_entity.type
_entity.pdbx_description
1 polymer ?
#
loop_
_entity_poly.entity_id
_entity_poly.type
_entity_poly.pdbx_seq_one_letter_code
_entity_poly.pdbx_strand_id
1 'polypeptide(L)'
;MKIIRMIAGLAFVLGLVVVIFVGIPWYLYNEPMLPLWLEIAVYSVLGGLLVVLLTVAAQRQVGGALGKALPSVETRPRLLLQNSAEVPGREITEILGLVKGHTVFAIWLGRDISALMRLILGGELIEYTEMMGRARQVATERMMTEAEGLGADAVINVRYVTTSVIGTAAELLAYGTAVKLR
;
A
#
# COMPACT_ATOMS: atom_id res chain seq x y z
N MET A 1 -12.62 10.16 -23.70
CA MET A 1 -12.62 10.76 -22.34
C MET A 1 -11.34 10.48 -21.55
N LYS A 2 -10.89 9.23 -21.39
CA LYS A 2 -9.64 8.90 -20.66
C LYS A 2 -8.38 9.56 -21.24
N ILE A 3 -8.25 9.57 -22.57
CA ILE A 3 -7.11 10.17 -23.29
C ILE A 3 -7.02 11.69 -23.07
N ILE A 4 -8.16 12.38 -23.11
CA ILE A 4 -8.22 13.84 -22.90
C ILE A 4 -7.79 14.19 -21.47
N ARG A 5 -8.26 13.43 -20.46
CA ARG A 5 -7.84 13.59 -19.06
C ARG A 5 -6.34 13.37 -18.87
N MET A 6 -5.78 12.36 -19.54
CA MET A 6 -4.35 12.06 -19.48
C MET A 6 -3.50 13.18 -20.10
N ILE A 7 -3.89 13.68 -21.27
CA ILE A 7 -3.18 14.78 -21.95
C ILE A 7 -3.26 16.07 -21.12
N ALA A 8 -4.45 16.39 -20.59
CA ALA A 8 -4.63 17.56 -19.73
C ALA A 8 -3.78 17.47 -18.44
N GLY A 9 -3.74 16.29 -17.80
CA GLY A 9 -2.90 16.06 -16.63
C GLY A 9 -1.41 16.17 -16.93
N LEU A 10 -0.97 15.64 -18.07
CA LEU A 10 0.41 15.74 -18.52
C LEU A 10 0.82 17.19 -18.79
N ALA A 11 -0.03 17.96 -19.49
CA ALA A 11 0.19 19.37 -19.77
C ALA A 11 0.24 20.21 -18.48
N PHE A 12 -0.66 19.94 -17.53
CA PHE A 12 -0.67 20.61 -16.23
C PHE A 12 0.62 20.36 -15.44
N VAL A 13 1.07 19.10 -15.38
CA VAL A 13 2.31 18.76 -14.67
C VAL A 13 3.54 19.34 -15.34
N LEU A 14 3.63 19.30 -16.67
CA LEU A 14 4.70 19.98 -17.41
C LEU A 14 4.73 21.48 -17.12
N GLY A 15 3.57 22.15 -17.17
CA GLY A 15 3.46 23.57 -16.83
C GLY A 15 3.92 23.87 -15.40
N LEU A 16 3.48 23.07 -14.43
CA LEU A 16 3.87 23.21 -13.02
C LEU A 16 5.39 23.02 -12.83
N VAL A 17 5.98 22.02 -13.47
CA VAL A 17 7.43 21.76 -13.42
C VAL A 17 8.20 22.92 -14.03
N VAL A 18 7.77 23.46 -15.18
CA VAL A 18 8.42 24.63 -15.79
C VAL A 18 8.34 25.85 -14.88
N VAL A 19 7.19 26.13 -14.27
CA VAL A 19 7.05 27.25 -13.33
C VAL A 19 7.97 27.09 -12.13
N ILE A 20 8.03 25.89 -11.53
CA ILE A 20 8.78 25.65 -10.30
C ILE A 20 10.29 25.60 -10.54
N PHE A 21 10.76 24.91 -11.58
CA PHE A 21 12.18 24.64 -11.80
C PHE A 21 12.84 25.56 -12.82
N VAL A 22 12.07 26.34 -13.57
CA VAL A 22 12.59 27.32 -14.53
C VAL A 22 12.10 28.71 -14.17
N GLY A 23 10.79 28.90 -13.97
CA GLY A 23 10.19 30.20 -13.68
C GLY A 23 10.68 30.83 -12.37
N ILE A 24 10.58 30.10 -11.25
CA ILE A 24 11.04 30.59 -9.93
C ILE A 24 12.56 30.85 -9.95
N PRO A 25 13.42 29.91 -10.36
CA PRO A 25 14.86 30.17 -10.53
C PRO A 25 15.19 31.38 -11.41
N TRP A 26 14.49 31.54 -12.53
CA TRP A 26 14.67 32.68 -13.44
C TRP A 26 14.25 34.00 -12.78
N TYR A 27 13.13 34.02 -12.05
CA TYR A 27 12.66 35.19 -11.33
C TYR A 27 13.65 35.60 -10.23
N LEU A 28 14.08 34.64 -9.40
CA LEU A 28 15.06 34.89 -8.33
C LEU A 28 16.39 35.42 -8.86
N TYR A 29 16.88 34.87 -9.98
CA TYR A 29 18.14 35.31 -10.59
C TYR A 29 18.09 36.77 -11.08
N ASN A 30 16.91 37.25 -11.50
CA ASN A 30 16.75 38.59 -12.08
C ASN A 30 16.26 39.63 -11.06
N GLU A 31 15.97 39.25 -9.82
CA GLU A 31 15.49 40.16 -8.77
C GLU A 31 16.65 40.58 -7.83
N PRO A 32 17.15 41.82 -7.92
CA PRO A 32 18.33 42.26 -7.18
C PRO A 32 18.11 42.54 -5.69
N MET A 33 16.93 42.22 -5.13
CA MET A 33 16.48 42.69 -3.81
C MET A 33 16.26 41.57 -2.77
N LEU A 34 16.49 40.30 -3.12
CA LEU A 34 16.30 39.21 -2.17
C LEU A 34 17.54 38.97 -1.30
N PRO A 35 17.36 38.69 0.00
CA PRO A 35 18.48 38.29 0.83
C PRO A 35 19.10 36.98 0.33
N LEU A 36 20.44 36.94 0.22
CA LEU A 36 21.19 35.77 -0.28
C LEU A 36 20.82 34.46 0.43
N TRP A 37 20.55 34.50 1.74
CA TRP A 37 20.16 33.31 2.51
C TRP A 37 18.82 32.73 2.05
N LEU A 38 17.89 33.57 1.61
CA LEU A 38 16.57 33.16 1.13
C LEU A 38 16.69 32.55 -0.27
N GLU A 39 17.52 33.13 -1.14
CA GLU A 39 17.84 32.54 -2.45
C GLU A 39 18.46 31.15 -2.29
N ILE A 40 19.49 31.03 -1.44
CA ILE A 40 20.15 29.74 -1.16
C ILE A 40 19.16 28.73 -0.59
N ALA A 41 18.27 29.15 0.31
CA ALA A 41 17.24 28.28 0.87
C ALA A 41 16.27 27.78 -0.21
N VAL A 42 15.79 28.66 -1.08
CA VAL A 42 14.86 28.29 -2.17
C VAL A 42 15.55 27.38 -3.19
N TYR A 43 16.78 27.69 -3.63
CA TYR A 43 17.53 26.82 -4.54
C TYR A 43 17.85 25.46 -3.91
N SER A 44 18.12 25.40 -2.60
CA SER A 44 18.36 24.15 -1.89
C SER A 44 17.10 23.28 -1.82
N VAL A 45 15.93 23.88 -1.56
CA VAL A 45 14.64 23.19 -1.55
C VAL A 45 14.26 22.69 -2.94
N LEU A 46 14.39 23.53 -3.97
CA LEU A 46 14.12 23.16 -5.36
C LEU A 46 15.09 22.09 -5.85
N GLY A 47 16.39 22.24 -5.60
CA GLY A 47 17.41 21.26 -5.95
C GLY A 47 17.19 19.92 -5.26
N GLY A 48 16.90 19.93 -3.95
CA GLY A 48 16.55 18.72 -3.19
C GLY A 48 15.32 18.02 -3.75
N LEU A 49 14.26 18.76 -4.05
CA LEU A 49 13.05 18.23 -4.66
C LEU A 49 13.33 17.61 -6.04
N LEU A 50 14.15 18.26 -6.87
CA LEU A 50 14.55 17.77 -8.19
C LEU A 50 15.34 16.46 -8.09
N VAL A 51 16.33 16.39 -7.19
CA VAL A 51 17.13 15.18 -6.96
C VAL A 51 16.23 14.02 -6.55
N VAL A 52 15.29 14.23 -5.62
CA VAL A 52 14.36 13.17 -5.21
C VAL A 52 13.48 12.71 -6.38
N LEU A 53 12.94 13.64 -7.17
CA LEU A 53 12.16 13.32 -8.38
C LEU A 53 12.97 12.51 -9.39
N LEU A 54 14.25 12.85 -9.60
CA LEU A 54 15.15 12.12 -10.49
C LEU A 54 15.51 10.74 -9.94
N THR A 55 15.78 10.60 -8.63
CA THR A 55 16.05 9.30 -8.02
C THR A 55 14.84 8.37 -8.12
N VAL A 56 13.63 8.91 -7.94
CA VAL A 56 12.37 8.18 -8.11
C VAL A 56 12.18 7.76 -9.58
N ALA A 57 12.46 8.65 -10.53
CA ALA A 57 12.39 8.35 -11.95
C ALA A 57 13.38 7.24 -12.35
N ALA A 58 14.58 7.22 -11.76
CA ALA A 58 15.59 6.18 -11.97
C ALA A 58 15.19 4.84 -11.32
N GLN A 59 14.60 4.86 -10.12
CA GLN A 59 14.13 3.65 -9.43
C GLN A 59 12.98 2.93 -10.17
N ARG A 60 12.24 3.63 -11.05
CA ARG A 60 11.25 2.99 -11.93
C ARG A 60 11.84 1.91 -12.84
N GLN A 61 13.15 1.92 -13.13
CA GLN A 61 13.81 0.87 -13.90
C GLN A 61 14.32 -0.32 -13.06
N VAL A 62 14.40 -0.17 -11.73
CA VAL A 62 15.02 -1.16 -10.84
C VAL A 62 13.97 -1.92 -10.01
N GLY A 63 12.74 -1.43 -9.91
CA GLY A 63 11.64 -2.09 -9.17
C GLY A 63 11.10 -3.39 -9.79
N GLY A 64 11.73 -3.92 -10.83
CA GLY A 64 11.43 -5.23 -11.41
C GLY A 64 12.25 -6.33 -10.76
N ALA A 65 12.06 -6.59 -9.46
CA ALA A 65 12.32 -7.87 -8.77
C ALA A 65 12.63 -7.63 -7.29
N LEU A 66 11.60 -7.71 -6.44
CA LEU A 66 11.78 -8.38 -5.15
C LEU A 66 10.47 -9.03 -4.69
N GLY A 67 9.93 -9.90 -5.55
CA GLY A 67 9.10 -11.00 -5.08
C GLY A 67 10.01 -11.93 -4.26
N LYS A 68 10.22 -11.61 -2.99
CA LYS A 68 10.83 -12.56 -2.05
C LYS A 68 9.90 -13.76 -2.07
N ALA A 69 10.35 -14.86 -2.68
CA ALA A 69 9.60 -16.10 -2.69
C ALA A 69 9.17 -16.39 -1.26
N LEU A 70 7.86 -16.51 -1.04
CA LEU A 70 7.32 -16.90 0.23
C LEU A 70 8.02 -18.21 0.63
N PRO A 71 8.45 -18.35 1.90
CA PRO A 71 9.10 -19.59 2.35
C PRO A 71 8.22 -20.77 1.94
N SER A 72 8.88 -21.83 1.45
CA SER A 72 8.25 -23.06 1.00
C SER A 72 7.22 -23.50 2.02
N VAL A 73 5.97 -23.64 1.57
CA VAL A 73 4.83 -24.09 2.37
C VAL A 73 5.21 -25.42 3.03
N GLU A 74 5.59 -25.38 4.30
CA GLU A 74 5.52 -26.55 5.16
C GLU A 74 4.08 -27.03 5.10
N THR A 75 3.89 -28.32 4.83
CA THR A 75 2.59 -28.95 4.64
C THR A 75 1.78 -28.90 5.94
N ARG A 76 1.22 -27.75 6.28
CA ARG A 76 0.25 -27.61 7.36
C ARG A 76 -1.00 -28.41 7.00
N PRO A 77 -1.70 -29.00 7.98
CA PRO A 77 -3.02 -29.58 7.74
C PRO A 77 -3.89 -28.55 7.00
N ARG A 78 -4.58 -28.99 5.94
CA ARG A 78 -5.30 -28.11 5.00
C ARG A 78 -6.54 -27.52 5.67
N LEU A 79 -6.37 -26.46 6.47
CA LEU A 79 -7.46 -25.63 6.95
C LEU A 79 -8.09 -24.90 5.75
N LEU A 80 -9.34 -25.22 5.43
CA LEU A 80 -10.06 -24.61 4.32
C LEU A 80 -10.58 -23.22 4.72
N LEU A 81 -10.30 -22.19 3.91
CA LEU A 81 -10.88 -20.86 4.09
C LEU A 81 -11.96 -20.62 3.04
N GLN A 82 -13.16 -20.21 3.47
CA GLN A 82 -14.30 -19.93 2.60
C GLN A 82 -15.00 -18.63 3.01
N ASN A 83 -15.45 -17.86 2.02
CA ASN A 83 -16.24 -16.65 2.25
C ASN A 83 -17.75 -16.94 2.31
N SER A 84 -18.20 -18.09 1.80
CA SER A 84 -19.56 -18.61 1.97
C SER A 84 -19.78 -19.13 3.38
N ALA A 85 -21.05 -19.18 3.81
CA ALA A 85 -21.44 -19.79 5.08
C ALA A 85 -21.43 -21.33 5.03
N GLU A 86 -21.44 -21.92 3.84
CA GLU A 86 -21.48 -23.37 3.63
C GLU A 86 -20.34 -23.80 2.71
N VAL A 87 -19.97 -25.08 2.80
CA VAL A 87 -18.94 -25.70 1.96
C VAL A 87 -19.62 -26.75 1.07
N PRO A 88 -19.79 -26.51 -0.24
CA PRO A 88 -20.46 -27.47 -1.12
C PRO A 88 -19.78 -28.85 -1.08
N GLY A 89 -20.60 -29.90 -0.89
CA GLY A 89 -20.12 -31.29 -0.84
C GLY A 89 -19.48 -31.72 0.48
N ARG A 90 -19.53 -30.89 1.53
CA ARG A 90 -19.05 -31.19 2.89
C ARG A 90 -20.10 -30.76 3.90
N GLU A 91 -20.37 -31.57 4.92
CA GLU A 91 -21.33 -31.22 5.96
C GLU A 91 -20.62 -30.59 7.17
N ILE A 92 -21.17 -29.51 7.72
CA ILE A 92 -20.66 -28.90 8.95
C ILE A 92 -21.16 -29.74 10.14
N THR A 93 -20.24 -30.42 10.82
CA THR A 93 -20.57 -31.29 11.98
C THR A 93 -20.56 -30.55 13.30
N GLU A 94 -19.72 -29.53 13.43
CA GLU A 94 -19.53 -28.78 14.67
C GLU A 94 -19.11 -27.33 14.37
N ILE A 95 -19.66 -26.37 15.10
CA ILE A 95 -19.25 -24.97 15.08
C ILE A 95 -18.36 -24.73 16.29
N LEU A 96 -17.09 -24.39 16.05
CA LEU A 96 -16.07 -24.20 17.09
C LEU A 96 -16.03 -22.75 17.61
N GLY A 97 -16.59 -21.80 16.86
CA GLY A 97 -16.77 -20.42 17.28
C GLY A 97 -16.12 -19.39 16.35
N LEU A 98 -16.09 -18.14 16.81
CA LEU A 98 -15.45 -17.02 16.11
C LEU A 98 -13.93 -17.13 16.23
N VAL A 99 -13.22 -16.97 15.11
CA VAL A 99 -11.76 -16.83 15.06
C VAL A 99 -11.39 -15.52 14.38
N LYS A 100 -10.26 -14.95 14.77
CA LYS A 100 -9.81 -13.63 14.32
C LYS A 100 -8.28 -13.50 14.30
N GLY A 101 -7.80 -12.69 13.38
CA GLY A 101 -6.40 -12.28 13.33
C GLY A 101 -6.32 -10.83 12.90
N HIS A 102 -5.53 -10.03 13.59
CA HIS A 102 -5.37 -8.61 13.28
C HIS A 102 -3.91 -8.23 13.25
N THR A 103 -3.62 -7.12 12.57
CA THR A 103 -2.29 -6.55 12.47
C THR A 103 -2.38 -5.06 12.16
N VAL A 104 -1.44 -4.27 12.67
CA VAL A 104 -1.36 -2.84 12.42
C VAL A 104 -0.08 -2.56 11.66
N PHE A 105 -0.20 -1.88 10.53
CA PHE A 105 0.94 -1.47 9.71
C PHE A 105 0.97 0.05 9.65
N ALA A 106 2.14 0.62 9.95
CA ALA A 106 2.44 2.03 9.73
C ALA A 106 3.24 2.18 8.44
N ILE A 107 2.85 3.15 7.61
CA ILE A 107 3.63 3.53 6.44
C ILE A 107 4.52 4.71 6.83
N TRP A 108 5.82 4.58 6.54
CA TRP A 108 6.72 5.72 6.58
C TRP A 108 6.50 6.54 5.29
N LEU A 109 5.80 7.67 5.41
CA LEU A 109 5.42 8.52 4.26
C LEU A 109 6.63 9.17 3.55
N GLY A 110 7.83 9.04 4.12
CA GLY A 110 9.05 9.64 3.59
C GLY A 110 9.68 8.92 2.41
N ARG A 111 9.16 7.76 1.96
CA ARG A 111 9.85 6.98 0.91
C ARG A 111 9.50 7.33 -0.53
N ASP A 112 8.35 7.97 -0.81
CA ASP A 112 7.91 8.08 -2.20
C ASP A 112 7.16 9.38 -2.53
N ILE A 113 7.88 10.39 -3.02
CA ILE A 113 7.29 11.49 -3.83
C ILE A 113 6.53 10.92 -5.03
N SER A 114 6.89 9.70 -5.46
CA SER A 114 6.21 8.92 -6.49
C SER A 114 4.75 8.64 -6.16
N ALA A 115 4.42 8.35 -4.89
CA ALA A 115 3.07 8.12 -4.41
C ALA A 115 2.25 9.41 -4.41
N LEU A 116 2.86 10.54 -4.01
CA LEU A 116 2.23 11.85 -4.09
C LEU A 116 1.92 12.27 -5.53
N MET A 117 2.85 12.02 -6.46
CA MET A 117 2.64 12.26 -7.89
C MET A 117 1.55 11.35 -8.47
N ARG A 118 1.51 10.06 -8.09
CA ARG A 118 0.44 9.12 -8.51
C ARG A 118 -0.92 9.51 -7.93
N LEU A 119 -0.96 10.08 -6.73
CA LEU A 119 -2.18 10.59 -6.13
C LEU A 119 -2.74 11.78 -6.94
N ILE A 120 -1.86 12.68 -7.40
CA ILE A 120 -2.24 13.87 -8.19
C ILE A 120 -2.60 13.51 -9.63
N LEU A 121 -1.79 12.68 -10.28
CA LEU A 121 -1.94 12.31 -11.70
C LEU A 121 -2.94 11.16 -11.92
N GLY A 122 -3.33 10.46 -10.86
CA GLY A 122 -4.11 9.23 -10.92
C GLY A 122 -3.21 8.03 -11.27
N GLY A 123 -3.20 7.03 -10.40
CA GLY A 123 -2.45 5.78 -10.59
C GLY A 123 -2.51 4.90 -9.34
N GLU A 124 -2.13 3.63 -9.49
CA GLU A 124 -2.08 2.69 -8.35
C GLU A 124 -0.93 3.04 -7.40
N LEU A 125 -1.23 3.04 -6.09
CA LEU A 125 -0.25 3.23 -5.01
C LEU A 125 0.42 1.89 -4.69
N ILE A 126 1.43 1.51 -5.48
CA ILE A 126 2.05 0.17 -5.42
C ILE A 126 2.53 -0.18 -4.01
N GLU A 127 3.24 0.72 -3.31
CA GLU A 127 3.72 0.42 -1.95
C GLU A 127 2.56 0.15 -0.97
N TYR A 128 1.44 0.88 -1.14
CA TYR A 128 0.24 0.66 -0.32
C TYR A 128 -0.40 -0.68 -0.67
N THR A 129 -0.50 -1.05 -1.95
CA THR A 129 -1.00 -2.35 -2.40
C THR A 129 -0.16 -3.49 -1.81
N GLU A 130 1.16 -3.41 -1.92
CA GLU A 130 2.09 -4.43 -1.39
C GLU A 130 2.02 -4.53 0.14
N MET A 131 1.95 -3.39 0.83
CA MET A 131 1.80 -3.37 2.28
C MET A 131 0.48 -4.00 2.72
N MET A 132 -0.63 -3.64 2.07
CA MET A 132 -1.95 -4.22 2.36
C MET A 132 -2.00 -5.71 2.05
N GLY A 133 -1.29 -6.18 1.02
CA GLY A 133 -1.12 -7.60 0.72
C GLY A 133 -0.44 -8.36 1.86
N ARG A 134 0.70 -7.85 2.35
CA ARG A 134 1.40 -8.42 3.51
C ARG A 134 0.55 -8.37 4.78
N ALA A 135 -0.17 -7.27 5.00
CA ALA A 135 -1.06 -7.14 6.14
C ALA A 135 -2.16 -8.19 6.14
N ARG A 136 -2.76 -8.43 4.96
CA ARG A 136 -3.77 -9.48 4.79
C ARG A 136 -3.20 -10.84 5.13
N GLN A 137 -2.02 -11.17 4.59
CA GLN A 137 -1.38 -12.46 4.86
C GLN A 137 -1.16 -12.70 6.35
N VAL A 138 -0.58 -11.73 7.07
CA VAL A 138 -0.31 -11.86 8.51
C VAL A 138 -1.60 -11.99 9.32
N ALA A 139 -2.64 -11.21 9.01
CA ALA A 139 -3.93 -11.31 9.67
C ALA A 139 -4.60 -12.67 9.42
N THR A 140 -4.57 -13.15 8.18
CA THR A 140 -5.10 -14.47 7.82
C THR A 140 -4.36 -15.58 8.55
N GLU A 141 -3.02 -15.57 8.56
CA GLU A 141 -2.21 -16.57 9.25
C GLU A 141 -2.53 -16.63 10.75
N ARG A 142 -2.69 -15.48 11.41
CA ARG A 142 -3.08 -15.41 12.83
C ARG A 142 -4.48 -15.99 13.09
N MET A 143 -5.44 -15.68 12.21
CA MET A 143 -6.78 -16.26 12.28
C MET A 143 -6.76 -17.78 12.07
N MET A 144 -5.94 -18.25 11.13
CA MET A 144 -5.75 -19.68 10.88
C MET A 144 -5.14 -20.39 12.09
N THR A 145 -4.11 -19.80 12.71
CA THR A 145 -3.50 -20.37 13.92
C THR A 145 -4.50 -20.46 15.08
N GLU A 146 -5.38 -19.48 15.26
CA GLU A 146 -6.46 -19.58 16.24
C GLU A 146 -7.43 -20.72 15.92
N ALA A 147 -7.82 -20.87 14.65
CA ALA A 147 -8.71 -21.96 14.19
C ALA A 147 -8.06 -23.35 14.32
N GLU A 148 -6.78 -23.48 13.99
CA GLU A 148 -5.98 -24.70 14.18
C GLU A 148 -5.92 -25.08 15.67
N GLY A 149 -5.78 -24.11 16.57
CA GLY A 149 -5.81 -24.32 18.01
C GLY A 149 -7.15 -24.87 18.54
N LEU A 150 -8.24 -24.63 17.81
CA LEU A 150 -9.57 -25.20 18.08
C LEU A 150 -9.78 -26.57 17.42
N GLY A 151 -8.84 -27.05 16.61
CA GLY A 151 -8.98 -28.27 15.82
C GLY A 151 -9.99 -28.14 14.68
N ALA A 152 -10.06 -26.95 14.06
CA ALA A 152 -10.95 -26.70 12.93
C ALA A 152 -10.46 -27.34 11.63
N ASP A 153 -11.40 -27.80 10.81
CA ASP A 153 -11.14 -28.25 9.43
C ASP A 153 -11.31 -27.10 8.43
N ALA A 154 -12.14 -26.11 8.78
CA ALA A 154 -12.38 -24.94 7.96
C ALA A 154 -12.69 -23.69 8.77
N VAL A 155 -12.47 -22.53 8.16
CA VAL A 155 -13.05 -21.24 8.58
C VAL A 155 -13.97 -20.77 7.46
N ILE A 156 -15.26 -20.71 7.76
CA ILE A 156 -16.30 -20.24 6.84
C ILE A 156 -16.65 -18.78 7.14
N ASN A 157 -17.39 -18.16 6.21
CA ASN A 157 -17.84 -16.78 6.33
C ASN A 157 -16.69 -15.78 6.59
N VAL A 158 -15.51 -16.04 6.01
CA VAL A 158 -14.31 -15.21 6.20
C VAL A 158 -14.57 -13.78 5.70
N ARG A 159 -14.16 -12.79 6.49
CA ARG A 159 -14.24 -11.37 6.18
C ARG A 159 -12.93 -10.67 6.51
N TYR A 160 -12.64 -9.61 5.75
CA TYR A 160 -11.53 -8.71 5.98
C TYR A 160 -12.08 -7.30 6.20
N VAL A 161 -11.59 -6.64 7.23
CA VAL A 161 -11.94 -5.26 7.58
C VAL A 161 -10.65 -4.48 7.75
N THR A 162 -10.62 -3.26 7.21
CA THR A 162 -9.50 -2.34 7.37
C THR A 162 -9.99 -1.07 8.04
N THR A 163 -9.25 -0.59 9.04
CA THR A 163 -9.57 0.63 9.78
C THR A 163 -8.32 1.52 9.86
N SER A 164 -8.46 2.82 9.63
CA SER A 164 -7.37 3.77 9.91
C SER A 164 -7.24 3.95 11.41
N VAL A 165 -6.02 3.82 11.94
CA VAL A 165 -5.75 3.90 13.38
C VAL A 165 -5.24 5.30 13.73
N ILE A 166 -4.05 5.65 13.25
CA ILE A 166 -3.41 6.96 13.47
C ILE A 166 -2.61 7.33 12.21
N GLY A 167 -2.90 8.48 11.62
CA GLY A 167 -2.13 9.02 10.49
C GLY A 167 -1.98 8.01 9.35
N THR A 168 -0.74 7.57 9.11
CA THR A 168 -0.37 6.62 8.05
C THR A 168 -0.41 5.15 8.50
N ALA A 169 -1.00 4.87 9.66
CA ALA A 169 -1.19 3.52 10.17
C ALA A 169 -2.61 3.02 9.96
N ALA A 170 -2.72 1.77 9.48
CA ALA A 170 -3.96 1.06 9.28
C ALA A 170 -3.92 -0.31 9.96
N GLU A 171 -5.03 -0.66 10.60
CA GLU A 171 -5.31 -2.00 11.08
C GLU A 171 -5.99 -2.80 9.97
N LEU A 172 -5.59 -4.06 9.84
CA LEU A 172 -6.29 -5.06 9.05
C LEU A 172 -6.69 -6.22 9.96
N LEU A 173 -7.99 -6.50 10.01
CA LEU A 173 -8.63 -7.58 10.75
C LEU A 173 -9.19 -8.61 9.76
N ALA A 174 -8.81 -9.86 9.94
CA ALA A 174 -9.44 -11.03 9.34
C ALA A 174 -10.27 -11.75 10.42
N TYR A 175 -11.49 -12.16 10.11
CA TYR A 175 -12.31 -12.96 11.02
C TYR A 175 -13.24 -13.91 10.27
N GLY A 176 -13.71 -14.95 10.96
CA GLY A 176 -14.66 -15.92 10.42
C GLY A 176 -15.12 -16.92 11.48
N THR A 177 -15.84 -17.95 11.06
CA THR A 177 -16.33 -19.00 11.97
C THR A 177 -15.56 -20.29 11.74
N ALA A 178 -14.88 -20.78 12.76
CA ALA A 178 -14.20 -22.07 12.74
C ALA A 178 -15.22 -23.22 12.86
N VAL A 179 -15.07 -24.24 12.01
CA VAL A 179 -15.98 -25.39 11.94
C VAL A 179 -15.23 -26.70 11.70
N LYS A 180 -15.84 -27.82 12.09
CA LYS A 180 -15.45 -29.15 11.64
C LYS A 180 -16.31 -29.60 10.47
N LEU A 181 -15.70 -30.37 9.57
CA LEU A 181 -16.34 -30.87 8.36
C LEU A 181 -16.34 -32.39 8.35
N ARG A 182 -17.37 -32.98 7.74
CA ARG A 182 -17.45 -34.41 7.41
C ARG A 182 -17.48 -34.63 5.91
#